data_AF-A0A935R8W9-F1
#
_entry.id   AF-A0A935R8W9-F1
#
_cell.length_a   1.000
_cell.length_b   1.000
_cell.length_c   1.000
_cell.angle_alpha   90.00
_cell.angle_beta   90.00
_cell.angle_gamma   90.00
#
_symmetry.space_group_name_H-M   'P 1'
#
loop_
_entity.id
_entity.type
_entity.pdbx_description
1 polymer ?
#
loop_
_entity_poly.entity_id
_entity_poly.type
_entity_poly.pdbx_seq_one_letter_code
_entity_poly.pdbx_strand_id
1 'polypeptide(L)'
;MRPPARMMPALLALLALAALVPARAADSQELGRLFFTPEKRATLDRQRTLNIQEAQTLQGTTMSLDGVVYRSSGKSTVWINQQAQAEGDSSRTGVSAVVSPRTPGSAVLAPGEETPAQLKVGETVNRATGKRDTRLGGGVVVTPKPSR
;
A
#
# COMPACT_ATOMS: atom_id res chain seq x y z
N MET A 1 5.38 -64.72 -45.30
CA MET A 1 5.42 -63.24 -45.47
C MET A 1 4.33 -62.63 -44.57
N ARG A 2 4.71 -61.93 -43.50
CA ARG A 2 3.77 -61.23 -42.58
C ARG A 2 3.66 -59.76 -43.03
N PRO A 3 2.46 -59.18 -43.20
CA PRO A 3 2.33 -57.76 -43.49
C PRO A 3 2.46 -56.92 -42.19
N PRO A 4 3.11 -55.74 -42.19
CA PRO A 4 3.15 -54.88 -41.03
C PRO A 4 1.92 -53.95 -40.98
N ALA A 5 1.27 -53.98 -39.81
CA ALA A 5 0.68 -52.84 -39.10
C ALA A 5 -0.32 -51.93 -39.84
N ARG A 6 -1.62 -52.29 -39.77
CA ARG A 6 -2.75 -51.33 -39.86
C ARG A 6 -2.93 -50.53 -38.56
N MET A 7 -1.87 -49.95 -38.01
CA MET A 7 -1.93 -49.18 -36.73
C MET A 7 -2.21 -47.68 -36.93
N MET A 8 -2.08 -47.15 -38.15
CA MET A 8 -2.24 -45.72 -38.44
C MET A 8 -3.67 -45.15 -38.30
N PRO A 9 -4.76 -45.82 -38.74
CA PRO A 9 -6.10 -45.20 -38.69
C PRO A 9 -6.67 -45.15 -37.26
N ALA A 10 -6.28 -46.10 -36.40
CA ALA A 10 -6.69 -46.11 -34.99
C ALA A 10 -6.05 -44.96 -34.20
N LEU A 11 -4.79 -44.62 -34.51
CA LEU A 11 -4.08 -43.50 -33.87
C LEU A 11 -4.69 -42.14 -34.26
N LEU A 12 -5.11 -41.98 -35.52
CA LEU A 12 -5.78 -40.77 -36.01
C LEU A 12 -7.18 -40.61 -35.40
N ALA A 13 -7.94 -41.69 -35.27
CA ALA A 13 -9.25 -41.67 -34.60
C ALA A 13 -9.13 -41.33 -33.11
N LEU A 14 -8.08 -41.82 -32.43
CA LEU A 14 -7.81 -41.50 -31.03
C LEU A 14 -7.40 -40.02 -30.86
N LEU A 15 -6.63 -39.47 -31.81
CA LEU A 15 -6.25 -38.05 -31.80
C LEU A 15 -7.46 -37.14 -32.06
N ALA A 16 -8.36 -37.52 -32.96
CA ALA A 16 -9.56 -36.74 -33.26
C ALA A 16 -10.55 -36.71 -32.07
N LEU A 17 -10.64 -37.80 -31.31
CA LEU A 17 -11.51 -37.86 -30.13
C LEU A 17 -10.96 -37.03 -28.95
N ALA A 18 -9.64 -36.88 -28.85
CA ALA A 18 -9.01 -36.02 -27.83
C ALA A 18 -9.23 -34.52 -28.09
N ALA A 19 -9.52 -34.10 -29.32
CA ALA A 19 -9.76 -32.71 -29.69
C ALA A 19 -11.18 -32.20 -29.33
N LEU A 20 -12.10 -33.10 -28.97
CA LEU A 20 -13.49 -32.75 -28.63
C LEU A 20 -13.72 -32.52 -27.13
N VAL A 21 -12.67 -32.59 -26.31
CA VAL A 21 -12.77 -32.28 -24.88
C VAL A 21 -12.92 -30.76 -24.75
N PRO A 22 -14.05 -30.25 -24.23
CA PRO A 22 -14.14 -28.82 -23.95
C PRO A 22 -13.04 -28.51 -22.95
N ALA A 23 -12.11 -27.63 -23.34
CA ALA A 23 -11.16 -27.05 -22.43
C ALA A 23 -11.99 -26.32 -21.38
N ARG A 24 -12.26 -26.99 -20.25
CA ARG A 24 -12.72 -26.31 -19.05
C ARG A 24 -11.62 -25.30 -18.79
N ALA A 25 -11.93 -24.03 -18.99
CA ALA A 25 -11.12 -22.96 -18.46
C ALA A 25 -11.06 -23.26 -16.96
N ALA A 26 -9.96 -23.88 -16.56
CA ALA A 26 -9.62 -24.00 -15.17
C ALA A 26 -9.56 -22.55 -14.71
N ASP A 27 -10.54 -22.14 -13.91
CA ASP A 27 -10.40 -20.96 -13.10
C ASP A 27 -9.14 -21.20 -12.30
N SER A 28 -8.05 -20.62 -12.78
CA SER A 28 -6.79 -20.57 -12.08
C SER A 28 -7.07 -19.72 -10.86
N GLN A 29 -7.57 -20.36 -9.81
CA GLN A 29 -7.45 -19.89 -8.44
C GLN A 29 -5.96 -19.85 -8.13
N GLU A 30 -5.28 -18.87 -8.71
CA GLU A 30 -4.00 -18.42 -8.24
C GLU A 30 -4.25 -17.90 -6.83
N LEU A 31 -3.82 -18.71 -5.86
CA LEU A 31 -3.75 -18.45 -4.43
C LEU A 31 -2.85 -17.24 -4.10
N GLY A 32 -3.15 -16.08 -4.68
CA GLY A 32 -2.37 -14.85 -4.52
C GLY A 32 -3.16 -13.56 -4.74
N ARG A 33 -4.45 -13.64 -5.08
CA ARG A 33 -5.30 -12.46 -5.28
C ARG A 33 -6.46 -12.47 -4.30
N LEU A 34 -6.16 -11.96 -3.10
CA LEU A 34 -7.18 -11.63 -2.14
C LEU A 34 -7.94 -10.40 -2.68
N PHE A 35 -9.27 -10.54 -2.69
CA PHE A 35 -10.27 -9.49 -2.77
C PHE A 35 -10.87 -9.13 -4.16
N PHE A 36 -12.20 -9.22 -4.15
CA PHE A 36 -13.19 -8.57 -5.02
C PHE A 36 -13.45 -9.19 -6.40
N THR A 37 -14.75 -9.30 -6.72
CA THR A 37 -15.30 -9.75 -8.00
C THR A 37 -14.63 -9.02 -9.18
N PRO A 38 -14.57 -9.62 -10.39
CA PRO A 38 -13.91 -9.03 -11.56
C PRO A 38 -14.36 -7.58 -11.85
N GLU A 39 -15.66 -7.31 -11.69
CA GLU A 39 -16.28 -6.00 -11.95
C GLU A 39 -15.82 -4.91 -10.98
N LYS A 40 -15.68 -5.26 -9.69
CA LYS A 40 -15.22 -4.32 -8.65
C LYS A 40 -13.75 -3.95 -8.86
N ARG A 41 -12.93 -4.89 -9.36
CA ARG A 41 -11.54 -4.61 -9.76
C ARG A 41 -11.46 -3.67 -10.95
N ALA A 42 -12.21 -3.93 -12.02
CA ALA A 42 -12.23 -3.04 -13.19
C ALA A 42 -12.66 -1.60 -12.83
N THR A 43 -13.45 -1.43 -11.77
CA THR A 43 -13.83 -0.11 -11.27
C THR A 43 -12.71 0.56 -10.48
N LEU A 44 -12.04 -0.15 -9.57
CA LEU A 44 -10.87 0.37 -8.84
C LEU A 44 -9.68 0.66 -9.77
N ASP A 45 -9.42 -0.20 -10.74
CA ASP A 45 -8.34 -0.01 -11.72
C ASP A 45 -8.62 1.22 -12.59
N ARG A 46 -9.87 1.43 -13.04
CA ARG A 46 -10.27 2.67 -13.72
C ARG A 46 -10.06 3.90 -12.83
N GLN A 47 -10.44 3.85 -11.56
CA GLN A 47 -10.20 4.95 -10.62
C GLN A 47 -8.71 5.27 -10.46
N ARG A 48 -7.85 4.25 -10.37
CA ARG A 48 -6.39 4.41 -10.34
C ARG A 48 -5.84 5.02 -11.63
N THR A 49 -6.28 4.55 -12.79
CA THR A 49 -5.84 5.08 -14.10
C THR A 49 -6.21 6.54 -14.26
N LEU A 50 -7.39 6.94 -13.79
CA LEU A 50 -7.82 8.34 -13.81
C LEU A 50 -7.12 9.20 -12.75
N ASN A 51 -6.26 8.61 -11.90
CA ASN A 51 -5.61 9.25 -10.76
C ASN A 51 -6.60 10.05 -9.91
N ILE A 52 -7.87 9.59 -9.83
CA ILE A 52 -8.88 10.15 -8.93
C ILE A 52 -8.54 9.60 -7.55
N GLN A 53 -7.47 10.11 -6.99
CA GLN A 53 -7.27 10.03 -5.56
C GLN A 53 -8.04 11.23 -5.00
N GLU A 54 -9.21 10.99 -4.41
CA GLU A 54 -10.00 12.04 -3.76
C GLU A 54 -9.09 12.92 -2.90
N ALA A 55 -9.17 14.25 -3.06
CA ALA A 55 -8.47 15.19 -2.21
C ALA A 55 -9.03 15.06 -0.79
N GLN A 56 -8.52 14.08 -0.04
CA GLN A 56 -8.78 13.94 1.37
C GLN A 56 -7.93 14.98 2.07
N THR A 57 -8.54 16.14 2.26
CA THR A 57 -8.06 17.15 3.20
C THR A 57 -7.94 16.49 4.57
N LEU A 58 -6.78 16.64 5.21
CA LEU A 58 -6.55 16.15 6.56
C LEU A 58 -7.34 17.03 7.54
N GLN A 59 -8.62 16.72 7.71
CA GLN A 59 -9.52 17.42 8.62
C GLN A 59 -9.47 16.77 10.00
N GLY A 60 -9.44 17.60 11.04
CA GLY A 60 -9.50 17.14 12.42
C GLY A 60 -8.66 17.98 13.38
N THR A 61 -9.07 17.99 14.64
CA THR A 61 -8.36 18.68 15.73
C THR A 61 -7.10 17.93 16.16
N THR A 62 -6.93 16.67 15.76
CA THR A 62 -5.77 15.85 16.12
C THR A 62 -5.03 15.39 14.87
N MET A 63 -3.70 15.45 14.92
CA MET A 63 -2.80 14.92 13.89
C MET A 63 -1.93 13.82 14.49
N SER A 64 -1.89 12.67 13.83
CA SER A 64 -1.09 11.50 14.18
C SER A 64 -0.03 11.29 13.10
N LEU A 65 1.23 11.12 13.49
CA LEU A 65 2.26 10.66 12.57
C LEU A 65 2.32 9.13 12.63
N ASP A 66 1.78 8.46 11.63
CA ASP A 66 1.67 7.00 11.63
C ASP A 66 2.90 6.30 11.06
N GLY A 67 3.64 6.97 10.16
CA GLY A 67 4.83 6.39 9.55
C GLY A 67 5.56 7.32 8.60
N VAL A 68 6.82 6.99 8.35
CA VAL A 68 7.67 7.65 7.35
C VAL A 68 8.39 6.57 6.55
N VAL A 69 8.27 6.63 5.22
CA VAL A 69 8.98 5.74 4.30
C VAL A 69 9.90 6.56 3.41
N TYR A 70 11.17 6.16 3.37
CA TYR A 70 12.17 6.70 2.47
C TYR A 70 12.34 5.78 1.27
N ARG A 71 12.32 6.34 0.07
CA ARG A 71 12.55 5.60 -1.17
C ARG A 71 14.02 5.75 -1.56
N SER A 72 14.59 4.73 -2.19
CA SER A 72 15.96 4.77 -2.72
C SER A 72 16.20 5.91 -3.72
N SER A 73 15.14 6.42 -4.36
CA SER A 73 15.16 7.60 -5.23
C SER A 73 15.34 8.93 -4.48
N GLY A 74 15.50 8.92 -3.16
CA GLY A 74 15.67 10.09 -2.31
C GLY A 74 14.36 10.74 -1.85
N LYS A 75 13.23 10.37 -2.47
CA LYS A 75 11.92 10.92 -2.12
C LYS A 75 11.32 10.24 -0.89
N SER A 76 10.46 10.94 -0.17
CA SER A 76 9.78 10.41 1.02
C SER A 76 8.25 10.33 0.86
N THR A 77 7.63 9.54 1.74
CA THR A 77 6.17 9.48 1.92
C THR A 77 5.88 9.41 3.41
N VAL A 78 4.98 10.26 3.88
CA VAL A 78 4.61 10.40 5.30
C VAL A 78 3.16 9.99 5.43
N TRP A 79 2.84 9.16 6.43
CA TRP A 79 1.47 8.81 6.76
C TRP A 79 1.00 9.67 7.92
N ILE A 80 -0.02 10.48 7.66
CA ILE A 80 -0.63 11.37 8.64
C ILE A 80 -2.11 11.02 8.74
N ASN A 81 -2.60 10.70 9.95
CA ASN A 81 -4.00 10.26 10.15
C ASN A 81 -4.43 9.15 9.17
N GLN A 82 -3.59 8.14 8.98
CA GLN A 82 -3.73 7.02 8.04
C GLN A 82 -3.69 7.40 6.55
N GLN A 83 -3.51 8.68 6.21
CA GLN A 83 -3.41 9.14 4.84
C GLN A 83 -1.96 9.24 4.38
N ALA A 84 -1.66 8.62 3.24
CA ALA A 84 -0.36 8.76 2.60
C ALA A 84 -0.22 10.14 1.96
N GLN A 85 0.87 10.82 2.31
CA GLN A 85 1.24 12.11 1.76
C GLN A 85 2.63 12.01 1.15
N ALA A 86 2.74 12.14 -0.17
CA ALA A 86 4.04 12.21 -0.82
C ALA A 86 4.65 13.59 -0.62
N GLU A 87 5.97 13.66 -0.78
CA GLU A 87 6.69 14.93 -0.82
C GLU A 87 6.10 15.88 -1.88
N GLY A 88 5.67 17.07 -1.44
CA GLY A 88 5.03 18.07 -2.29
C GLY A 88 3.50 18.02 -2.35
N ASP A 89 2.84 17.03 -1.75
CA ASP A 89 1.37 16.90 -1.77
C ASP A 89 0.63 17.85 -0.78
N SER A 90 1.35 18.81 -0.18
CA SER A 90 0.78 19.72 0.82
C SER A 90 -0.39 20.56 0.29
N SER A 91 -0.39 20.89 -1.00
CA SER A 91 -1.48 21.60 -1.67
C SER A 91 -2.79 20.81 -1.73
N ARG A 92 -2.70 19.47 -1.69
CA ARG A 92 -3.86 18.56 -1.76
C ARG A 92 -4.41 18.23 -0.38
N THR A 93 -3.55 18.07 0.62
CA THR A 93 -3.95 17.69 1.99
C THR A 93 -4.13 18.88 2.92
N GLY A 94 -3.56 20.05 2.57
CA GLY A 94 -3.52 21.26 3.41
C GLY A 94 -2.48 21.20 4.53
N VAL A 95 -1.64 20.16 4.57
CA VAL A 95 -0.61 19.96 5.59
C VAL A 95 0.73 19.77 4.91
N SER A 96 1.75 20.53 5.30
CA SER A 96 3.13 20.29 4.86
C SER A 96 3.83 19.33 5.82
N ALA A 97 4.51 18.33 5.27
CA ALA A 97 5.25 17.35 6.05
C ALA A 97 6.71 17.37 5.60
N VAL A 98 7.60 17.73 6.51
CA VAL A 98 9.05 17.77 6.25
C VAL A 98 9.73 16.69 7.08
N VAL A 99 10.45 15.81 6.41
CA VAL A 99 11.22 14.73 7.06
C VAL A 99 12.71 14.93 6.80
N SER A 100 13.55 14.50 7.74
CA SER A 100 15.00 14.57 7.61
C SER A 100 15.63 13.19 7.83
N PRO A 101 16.50 12.72 6.92
CA PRO A 101 17.25 11.48 7.12
C PRO A 101 18.13 11.48 8.38
N ARG A 102 18.52 12.65 8.90
CA ARG A 102 19.28 12.76 10.17
C ARG A 102 18.45 12.38 11.40
N THR A 103 17.13 12.47 11.32
CA THR A 103 16.20 12.11 12.39
C THR A 103 15.16 11.14 11.84
N PRO A 104 15.55 9.87 11.60
CA PRO A 104 14.63 8.88 11.09
C PRO A 104 13.46 8.67 12.07
N GLY A 105 12.26 8.44 11.53
CA GLY A 105 11.05 8.26 12.32
C GLY A 105 10.50 9.54 12.97
N SER A 106 10.92 10.72 12.51
CA SER A 106 10.31 12.00 12.90
C SER A 106 9.93 12.82 11.68
N ALA A 107 8.86 13.61 11.79
CA ALA A 107 8.42 14.55 10.77
C ALA A 107 7.99 15.87 11.42
N VAL A 108 8.27 16.99 10.76
CA VAL A 108 7.70 18.29 11.10
C VAL A 108 6.43 18.47 10.28
N LEU A 109 5.29 18.52 10.97
CA LEU A 109 3.98 18.73 10.36
C LEU A 109 3.58 20.21 10.52
N ALA A 110 3.27 20.87 9.42
CA ALA A 110 2.83 22.26 9.36
C ALA A 110 1.50 22.37 8.60
N PRO A 111 0.35 22.36 9.30
CA PRO A 111 -0.96 22.58 8.71
C PRO A 111 -1.20 24.06 8.35
N GLY A 112 -1.00 24.41 7.09
CA GLY A 112 -1.26 25.77 6.58
C GLY A 112 -0.52 26.86 7.38
N GLU A 113 -1.28 27.76 7.99
CA GLU A 113 -0.82 28.92 8.79
C GLU A 113 -0.58 28.60 10.28
N GLU A 114 -0.83 27.36 10.71
CA GLU A 114 -0.71 26.98 12.11
C GLU A 114 0.74 26.65 12.51
N THR A 115 1.00 26.57 13.81
CA THR A 115 2.35 26.35 14.33
C THR A 115 2.88 24.97 13.92
N PRO A 116 4.08 24.89 13.30
CA PRO A 116 4.69 23.60 12.98
C PRO A 116 4.95 22.76 14.23
N ALA A 117 4.59 21.48 14.18
CA ALA A 117 4.84 20.53 15.24
C ALA A 117 5.75 19.40 14.73
N GLN A 118 6.92 19.24 15.36
CA GLN A 118 7.73 18.05 15.14
C GLN A 118 7.10 16.88 15.89
N LEU A 119 6.78 15.78 15.22
CA LEU A 119 6.22 14.55 15.79
C LEU A 119 7.15 13.36 15.52
N LYS A 120 7.16 12.40 16.44
CA LYS A 120 7.72 11.06 16.19
C LYS A 120 6.64 10.11 15.70
N VAL A 121 7.05 9.06 14.98
CA VAL A 121 6.14 8.01 14.55
C VAL A 121 5.44 7.40 15.77
N GLY A 122 4.12 7.33 15.71
CA GLY A 122 3.24 6.89 16.80
C GLY A 122 2.81 7.99 17.77
N GLU A 123 3.32 9.22 17.64
CA GLU A 123 2.85 10.36 18.42
C GLU A 123 1.64 11.03 17.77
N THR A 124 0.82 11.64 18.62
CA THR A 124 -0.28 12.51 18.20
C THR A 124 -0.12 13.89 18.81
N VAL A 125 -0.64 14.91 18.12
CA VAL A 125 -0.74 16.28 18.63
C VAL A 125 -2.15 16.80 18.42
N ASN A 126 -2.69 17.44 19.44
CA ASN A 126 -3.87 18.27 19.29
C ASN A 126 -3.45 19.61 18.69
N ARG A 127 -4.00 19.90 17.52
CA ARG A 127 -3.77 21.10 16.72
C ARG A 127 -4.14 22.40 17.44
N ALA A 128 -5.23 22.39 18.21
CA ALA A 128 -5.73 23.58 18.89
C ALA A 128 -4.94 23.92 20.17
N THR A 129 -4.46 22.90 20.88
CA THR A 129 -3.79 23.09 22.18
C THR A 129 -2.28 22.85 22.14
N GLY A 130 -1.75 22.27 21.06
CA GLY A 130 -0.38 21.80 20.96
C GLY A 130 -0.06 20.61 21.88
N LYS A 131 -1.05 20.07 22.62
CA LYS A 131 -0.83 18.96 23.55
C LYS A 131 -0.46 17.70 22.77
N ARG A 132 0.65 17.08 23.17
CA ARG A 132 1.19 15.87 22.56
C ARG A 132 0.84 14.66 23.40
N ASP A 133 0.58 13.54 22.73
CA ASP A 133 0.36 12.27 23.37
C ASP A 133 1.19 11.18 22.69
N THR A 134 1.78 10.32 23.51
CA THR A 134 2.50 9.14 23.05
C THR A 134 1.59 7.94 23.30
N ARG A 135 1.50 7.00 22.36
CA ARG A 135 0.67 5.79 22.51
C ARG A 135 1.10 4.86 23.67
N LEU A 136 2.07 5.27 24.48
CA LEU A 136 2.55 4.56 25.65
C LEU A 136 1.84 4.96 26.95
N GLY A 137 0.98 5.99 26.95
CA GLY A 137 0.20 6.36 28.14
C GLY A 137 1.04 6.72 29.37
N GLY A 138 2.27 7.22 29.17
CA GLY A 138 3.24 7.50 30.24
C GLY A 138 4.25 6.39 30.50
N GLY A 139 4.13 5.23 29.85
CA GLY A 139 5.14 4.17 29.88
C GLY A 139 6.42 4.54 29.12
N VAL A 140 7.54 3.92 29.49
CA VAL A 140 8.85 4.11 28.85
C VAL A 140 9.39 2.77 28.38
N VAL A 141 9.81 2.70 27.12
CA VAL A 141 10.56 1.54 26.59
C VAL A 141 12.04 1.75 26.90
N VAL A 142 12.61 0.88 27.74
CA VAL A 142 14.04 0.89 28.05
C VAL A 142 14.71 -0.23 27.27
N THR A 143 15.60 0.12 26.35
CA THR A 143 16.44 -0.87 25.66
C THR A 143 17.67 -1.20 26.52
N PRO A 144 17.99 -2.49 26.75
CA PRO A 144 19.20 -2.86 27.46
C PRO A 144 20.45 -2.39 26.69
N LYS A 145 21.46 -1.93 27.41
CA LYS A 145 22.73 -1.47 26.82
C LYS A 145 23.38 -2.65 26.07
N PRO A 146 23.82 -2.48 24.81
CA PRO A 146 24.45 -3.57 24.08
C PRO A 146 25.71 -4.04 24.82
N SER A 147 25.78 -5.34 25.12
CA SER A 147 26.99 -5.99 25.60
C SER A 147 28.04 -5.92 24.49
N ARG A 148 29.16 -5.26 24.80
CA ARG A 148 30.30 -5.05 23.88
C ARG A 148 31.12 -6.32 23.73
#